data_AF-A0AAV4Q990-F1
#
_entry.id   AF-A0AAV4Q990-F1
#
_cell.length_a   1.000
_cell.length_b   1.000
_cell.length_c   1.000
_cell.angle_alpha   90.00
_cell.angle_beta   90.00
_cell.angle_gamma   90.00
#
_symmetry.space_group_name_H-M   'P 1'
#
loop_
_entity.id
_entity.type
_entity.pdbx_description
1 polymer ?
#
loop_
_entity_poly.entity_id
_entity_poly.type
_entity_poly.pdbx_seq_one_letter_code
_entity_poly.pdbx_strand_id
1 'polypeptide(L)'
;MQITIINIEPDILKILVYYMHTTHLKVNCQNLVKIYKAAMHLRINQIIAECIRILRSQDATSYIYKYAAAWVLGIDCVKHEALIMILINLEECGSTKRVHEFKCITDLRNTDCIWIQWHENEYSKVKMINI
;
A
#
# COMPACT_ATOMS: atom_id res chain seq x y z
N MET A 1 19.62 -21.62 -23.28
CA MET A 1 18.27 -21.66 -22.67
C MET A 1 17.89 -20.22 -22.34
N GLN A 2 16.83 -19.69 -22.95
CA GLN A 2 16.38 -18.32 -22.73
C GLN A 2 15.09 -18.37 -21.91
N ILE A 3 15.11 -17.76 -20.73
CA ILE A 3 13.93 -17.67 -19.85
C ILE A 3 13.25 -16.33 -20.16
N THR A 4 11.98 -16.38 -20.55
CA THR A 4 11.17 -15.18 -20.78
C THR A 4 10.25 -14.98 -19.59
N ILE A 5 10.39 -13.84 -18.91
CA ILE A 5 9.51 -13.44 -17.80
C ILE A 5 8.52 -12.43 -18.38
N ILE A 6 7.24 -12.80 -18.43
CA ILE A 6 6.16 -11.94 -18.90
C ILE A 6 5.46 -11.26 -17.73
N ASN A 7 4.86 -10.10 -17.98
CA ASN A 7 4.04 -9.34 -17.02
C ASN A 7 4.77 -8.79 -15.77
N ILE A 8 6.09 -8.61 -15.84
CA ILE A 8 6.87 -7.91 -14.81
C ILE A 8 7.67 -6.80 -15.49
N GLU A 9 7.50 -5.57 -14.99
CA GLU A 9 8.26 -4.42 -15.48
C GLU A 9 9.78 -4.66 -15.29
N PRO A 10 10.63 -4.30 -16.27
CA PRO A 10 12.07 -4.55 -16.20
C PRO A 10 12.73 -3.99 -14.93
N ASP A 11 12.31 -2.82 -14.46
CA ASP A 11 12.87 -2.21 -13.26
C ASP A 11 12.47 -2.93 -11.98
N ILE A 12 11.26 -3.50 -11.93
CA ILE A 12 10.82 -4.35 -10.81
C ILE A 12 11.64 -5.63 -10.81
N LEU A 13 11.83 -6.25 -11.97
CA LEU A 13 12.66 -7.46 -12.09
C LEU A 13 14.10 -7.21 -11.63
N LYS A 14 14.71 -6.06 -12.00
CA LYS A 14 16.03 -5.67 -11.50
C LYS A 14 16.08 -5.61 -9.98
N ILE A 15 15.05 -5.07 -9.32
CA ILE A 15 14.98 -5.00 -7.86
C ILE A 15 14.89 -6.41 -7.25
N LEU A 16 14.07 -7.30 -7.81
CA LEU A 16 13.93 -8.67 -7.33
C LEU A 16 15.25 -9.44 -7.46
N VAL A 17 15.93 -9.33 -8.61
CA VAL A 17 17.23 -9.96 -8.84
C VAL A 17 18.29 -9.37 -7.91
N TYR A 18 18.31 -8.04 -7.73
CA TYR A 18 19.22 -7.39 -6.79
C TYR A 18 19.04 -7.91 -5.36
N TYR A 19 17.78 -8.10 -4.93
CA TYR A 19 17.49 -8.69 -3.62
C TYR A 19 18.04 -10.11 -3.50
N MET A 20 17.90 -10.96 -4.53
CA MET A 20 18.43 -12.32 -4.50
C MET A 20 19.95 -12.37 -4.28
N HIS A 21 20.67 -11.36 -4.79
CA HIS A 21 22.13 -11.28 -4.63
C HIS A 21 22.58 -10.59 -3.34
N THR A 22 21.78 -9.67 -2.80
CA THR A 22 22.23 -8.78 -1.70
C THR A 22 21.46 -8.98 -0.41
N THR A 23 20.31 -9.65 -0.43
CA THR A 23 19.30 -9.72 0.65
C THR A 23 18.73 -8.36 1.06
N HIS A 24 19.02 -7.28 0.31
CA HIS A 24 18.56 -5.91 0.59
C HIS A 24 17.46 -5.51 -0.39
N LEU A 25 16.25 -5.24 0.13
CA LEU A 25 15.10 -4.87 -0.70
C LEU A 25 15.01 -3.36 -0.85
N LYS A 26 15.28 -2.86 -2.05
CA LYS A 26 15.13 -1.43 -2.39
C LYS A 26 13.68 -1.11 -2.71
N VAL A 27 12.91 -0.76 -1.69
CA VAL A 27 11.49 -0.44 -1.81
C VAL A 27 11.18 0.97 -1.32
N ASN A 28 10.19 1.60 -1.96
CA ASN A 28 9.60 2.87 -1.60
C ASN A 28 8.08 2.81 -1.82
N CYS A 29 7.35 3.89 -1.48
CA CYS A 29 5.89 3.93 -1.60
C CYS A 29 5.38 3.76 -3.05
N GLN A 30 6.19 4.09 -4.06
CA GLN A 30 5.77 4.03 -5.46
C GLN A 30 5.90 2.62 -6.03
N ASN A 31 6.93 1.88 -5.62
CA ASN A 31 7.24 0.57 -6.18
C ASN A 31 6.80 -0.62 -5.31
N LEU A 32 6.46 -0.42 -4.03
CA LEU A 32 6.11 -1.50 -3.09
C LEU A 32 4.98 -2.40 -3.61
N VAL A 33 3.89 -1.81 -4.09
CA VAL A 33 2.74 -2.58 -4.62
C VAL A 33 3.14 -3.43 -5.82
N LYS A 34 3.94 -2.88 -6.74
CA LYS A 34 4.41 -3.58 -7.93
C LYS A 34 5.38 -4.70 -7.57
N ILE A 35 6.32 -4.44 -6.66
CA ILE A 35 7.28 -5.44 -6.15
C ILE A 35 6.54 -6.59 -5.48
N TYR A 36 5.56 -6.30 -4.61
CA TYR A 36 4.77 -7.32 -3.94
C TYR A 36 4.03 -8.22 -4.95
N LYS A 37 3.32 -7.62 -5.92
CA LYS A 37 2.60 -8.38 -6.96
C LYS A 37 3.53 -9.24 -7.79
N ALA A 38 4.68 -8.72 -8.18
CA ALA A 38 5.69 -9.47 -8.92
C ALA A 38 6.27 -10.63 -8.08
N ALA A 39 6.57 -10.39 -6.80
CA ALA A 39 7.05 -11.42 -5.89
C ALA A 39 6.00 -12.52 -5.62
N MET A 40 4.71 -12.16 -5.51
CA MET A 40 3.59 -13.10 -5.46
C MET A 40 3.52 -13.96 -6.72
N HIS A 41 3.64 -13.34 -7.90
CA HIS A 41 3.63 -14.04 -9.18
C HIS A 41 4.78 -15.06 -9.30
N LEU A 42 5.98 -14.65 -8.87
CA LEU A 42 7.18 -15.50 -8.89
C LEU A 42 7.33 -16.40 -7.65
N ARG A 43 6.39 -16.32 -6.69
CA ARG A 43 6.40 -17.05 -5.42
C ARG A 43 7.68 -16.87 -4.59
N ILE A 44 8.23 -15.66 -4.57
CA ILE A 44 9.43 -15.31 -3.79
C ILE A 44 9.01 -14.93 -2.37
N ASN A 45 8.77 -15.93 -1.53
CA ASN A 45 8.20 -15.79 -0.18
C ASN A 45 8.96 -14.82 0.74
N GLN A 46 10.29 -14.74 0.61
CA GLN A 46 11.12 -13.83 1.40
C GLN A 46 10.79 -12.36 1.07
N ILE A 47 10.61 -12.03 -0.20
CA ILE A 47 10.27 -10.66 -0.64
C ILE A 47 8.82 -10.33 -0.24
N ILE A 48 7.90 -11.29 -0.35
CA ILE A 48 6.51 -11.13 0.09
C ILE A 48 6.47 -10.78 1.58
N ALA A 49 7.17 -11.56 2.42
CA ALA A 49 7.24 -11.33 3.85
C ALA A 49 7.87 -9.97 4.18
N GLU A 50 8.93 -9.59 3.47
CA GLU A 50 9.61 -8.31 3.66
C GLU A 50 8.72 -7.12 3.28
N CYS A 51 7.98 -7.20 2.18
CA CYS A 51 7.00 -6.18 1.82
C CYS A 51 5.89 -6.02 2.87
N ILE A 52 5.39 -7.14 3.43
CA ILE A 52 4.40 -7.10 4.53
C ILE A 52 5.00 -6.46 5.76
N ARG A 53 6.24 -6.83 6.13
CA ARG A 53 6.97 -6.26 7.26
C ARG A 53 7.11 -4.75 7.12
N ILE A 54 7.41 -4.27 5.91
CA ILE A 54 7.55 -2.83 5.62
C ILE A 54 6.20 -2.11 5.69
N LEU A 55 5.12 -2.73 5.22
CA LEU A 55 3.78 -2.17 5.39
C LEU A 55 3.33 -2.08 6.86
N ARG A 56 3.78 -3.02 7.70
CA ARG A 56 3.51 -3.03 9.16
C ARG A 56 4.49 -2.20 9.98
N SER A 57 5.56 -1.70 9.38
CA SER A 57 6.57 -0.94 10.13
C SER A 57 5.94 0.35 10.70
N GLN A 58 6.47 0.84 11.82
CA GLN A 58 6.06 2.14 12.38
C GLN A 58 6.63 3.32 11.59
N ASP A 59 7.38 3.06 10.52
CA ASP A 59 8.11 4.08 9.77
C ASP A 59 7.15 5.02 9.00
N ALA A 60 7.66 6.23 8.71
CA ALA A 60 6.97 7.50 8.40
C ALA A 60 6.09 7.53 7.13
N THR A 61 5.68 6.37 6.62
CA THR A 61 4.68 6.30 5.56
C THR A 61 3.30 6.52 6.16
N SER A 62 2.52 7.45 5.61
CA SER A 62 1.16 7.77 6.06
C SER A 62 0.33 6.49 6.26
N TYR A 63 -0.36 6.39 7.40
CA TYR A 63 -1.26 5.26 7.70
C TYR A 63 -2.30 5.05 6.59
N ILE A 64 -2.72 6.13 5.92
CA ILE A 64 -3.63 6.11 4.77
C ILE A 64 -3.02 5.33 3.59
N TYR A 65 -1.74 5.59 3.27
CA TYR A 65 -1.06 4.84 2.23
C TYR A 65 -0.96 3.35 2.60
N LYS A 66 -0.61 3.02 3.85
CA LYS A 66 -0.52 1.64 4.31
C LYS A 66 -1.87 0.92 4.17
N TYR A 67 -2.95 1.59 4.55
CA TYR A 67 -4.31 1.10 4.38
C TYR A 67 -4.65 0.86 2.91
N ALA A 68 -4.43 1.85 2.04
CA ALA A 68 -4.73 1.75 0.61
C ALA A 68 -3.91 0.66 -0.08
N ALA A 69 -2.61 0.58 0.21
CA ALA A 69 -1.74 -0.46 -0.33
C ALA A 69 -2.18 -1.84 0.14
N ALA A 70 -2.45 -2.02 1.44
CA ALA A 70 -2.93 -3.29 1.99
C ALA A 70 -4.27 -3.72 1.39
N TRP A 71 -5.17 -2.76 1.15
CA TRP A 71 -6.44 -3.00 0.47
C TRP A 71 -6.21 -3.52 -0.96
N VAL A 72 -5.39 -2.84 -1.76
CA VAL A 72 -5.09 -3.23 -3.16
C VAL A 72 -4.40 -4.60 -3.22
N LEU A 73 -3.62 -4.94 -2.22
CA LEU A 73 -2.88 -6.20 -2.14
C LEU A 73 -3.67 -7.34 -1.49
N GLY A 74 -4.84 -7.07 -0.88
CA GLY A 74 -5.64 -8.07 -0.17
C GLY A 74 -5.00 -8.57 1.12
N ILE A 75 -4.21 -7.73 1.81
CA ILE A 75 -3.50 -8.09 3.05
C ILE A 75 -4.32 -7.62 4.25
N ASP A 76 -5.27 -8.43 4.70
CA ASP A 76 -6.29 -8.03 5.67
C ASP A 76 -5.74 -7.59 7.03
N CYS A 77 -4.71 -8.26 7.54
CA CYS A 77 -4.09 -7.90 8.82
C CYS A 77 -3.50 -6.49 8.79
N VAL A 78 -2.76 -6.15 7.73
CA VAL A 78 -2.16 -4.82 7.55
C VAL A 78 -3.24 -3.76 7.33
N LYS A 79 -4.28 -4.11 6.57
CA LYS A 79 -5.43 -3.22 6.32
C LYS A 79 -6.11 -2.86 7.65
N HIS A 80 -6.36 -3.84 8.51
CA HIS A 80 -6.99 -3.62 9.80
C HIS A 80 -6.10 -2.80 10.75
N GLU A 81 -4.81 -3.15 10.85
CA GLU A 81 -3.83 -2.39 11.65
C GLU A 81 -3.74 -0.93 11.21
N ALA A 82 -3.64 -0.68 9.90
CA ALA A 82 -3.57 0.68 9.38
C ALA A 82 -4.87 1.47 9.64
N LEU A 83 -6.03 0.83 9.56
CA LEU A 83 -7.32 1.47 9.88
C LEU A 83 -7.38 1.91 11.34
N ILE A 84 -6.97 1.04 12.28
CA ILE A 84 -6.90 1.38 13.71
C ILE A 84 -5.99 2.60 13.91
N MET A 85 -4.82 2.62 13.26
CA MET A 85 -3.89 3.75 13.39
C MET A 85 -4.46 5.05 12.81
N ILE A 86 -5.23 4.99 11.72
CA ILE A 86 -5.94 6.15 11.18
C ILE A 86 -6.97 6.66 12.19
N LEU A 87 -7.77 5.76 12.77
CA LEU A 87 -8.81 6.11 13.75
C LEU A 87 -8.21 6.73 15.01
N ILE A 88 -7.10 6.20 15.52
CA ILE A 88 -6.42 6.75 16.70
C ILE A 88 -5.83 8.15 16.41
N ASN A 89 -5.32 8.38 15.20
CA ASN A 89 -4.61 9.61 14.82
C ASN A 89 -5.41 10.48 13.83
N LEU A 90 -6.75 10.49 13.96
CA LEU A 90 -7.68 11.15 13.03
C LEU A 90 -7.34 12.64 12.78
N GLU A 91 -7.03 13.38 13.85
CA GLU A 91 -6.72 14.83 13.79
C GLU A 91 -5.40 15.11 13.05
N GLU A 92 -4.37 14.29 13.30
CA GLU A 92 -3.08 14.39 12.61
C GLU A 92 -3.17 13.93 11.15
N CYS A 93 -3.98 12.91 10.87
CA CYS A 93 -4.20 12.45 9.50
C CYS A 93 -4.87 13.54 8.66
N GLY A 94 -5.93 14.18 9.17
CA GLY A 94 -6.69 15.21 8.45
C GLY A 94 -5.90 16.48 8.10
N SER A 95 -4.80 16.76 8.79
CA SER A 95 -3.96 17.95 8.58
C SER A 95 -2.77 17.72 7.62
N THR A 96 -2.51 16.48 7.20
CA THR A 96 -1.41 16.20 6.25
C THR A 96 -1.78 16.60 4.82
N LYS A 97 -0.94 17.42 4.16
CA LYS A 97 -1.10 17.90 2.77
C LYS A 97 -1.34 16.79 1.73
N ARG A 98 -0.96 15.54 2.02
CA ARG A 98 -1.18 14.36 1.14
C ARG A 98 -2.62 13.81 1.18
N VAL A 99 -3.44 14.24 2.14
CA VAL A 99 -4.90 13.99 2.16
C VAL A 99 -5.63 14.83 1.11
N HIS A 100 -4.98 15.77 0.44
CA HIS A 100 -5.63 16.51 -0.65
C HIS A 100 -5.76 15.68 -1.95
N GLU A 101 -4.99 14.60 -2.10
CA GLU A 101 -5.22 13.57 -3.14
C GLU A 101 -6.12 12.43 -2.64
N PHE A 102 -6.27 12.30 -1.31
CA PHE A 102 -7.15 11.37 -0.65
C PHE A 102 -8.15 12.11 0.25
N LYS A 103 -9.21 12.71 -0.32
CA LYS A 103 -10.17 13.48 0.48
C LYS A 103 -10.91 12.53 1.44
N CYS A 104 -10.43 12.46 2.68
CA CYS A 104 -11.10 11.76 3.76
C CYS A 104 -12.23 12.67 4.24
N ILE A 105 -13.45 12.44 3.78
CA ILE A 105 -14.63 13.15 4.29
C ILE A 105 -15.15 12.31 5.46
N THR A 106 -14.79 12.68 6.68
CA THR A 106 -15.46 12.17 7.87
C THR A 106 -16.72 13.02 8.09
N ASP A 107 -17.88 12.52 7.67
CA ASP A 107 -19.15 13.13 8.07
C ASP A 107 -19.48 12.65 9.49
N LEU A 108 -19.14 13.46 10.49
CA LEU A 108 -19.32 13.19 11.93
C LEU A 108 -20.79 13.04 12.35
N ARG A 109 -21.76 13.09 11.43
CA ARG A 109 -23.19 12.89 11.72
C ARG A 109 -23.66 11.45 11.53
N ASN A 110 -22.87 10.60 10.88
CA ASN A 110 -23.20 9.19 10.67
C ASN A 110 -21.94 8.37 11.01
N THR A 111 -21.88 7.86 12.24
CA THR A 111 -20.68 7.31 12.91
C THR A 111 -20.04 6.08 12.26
N ASP A 112 -20.65 5.56 11.20
CA ASP A 112 -20.33 4.22 10.70
C ASP A 112 -19.72 4.26 9.28
N CYS A 113 -19.25 5.40 8.78
CA CYS A 113 -18.74 5.52 7.42
C CYS A 113 -17.47 6.35 7.28
N ILE A 114 -16.42 5.77 6.69
CA ILE A 114 -15.25 6.51 6.20
C ILE A 114 -15.33 6.61 4.68
N TRP A 115 -15.31 7.84 4.17
CA TRP A 115 -15.24 8.11 2.74
C TRP A 115 -13.78 8.30 2.33
N ILE A 116 -13.24 7.32 1.61
CA ILE A 116 -11.93 7.46 1.00
C ILE A 116 -12.15 7.81 -0.48
N GLN A 117 -11.85 9.04 -0.84
CA GLN A 117 -11.68 9.44 -2.24
C GLN A 117 -10.22 9.19 -2.64
N TRP A 118 -9.96 8.70 -3.86
CA TRP A 118 -8.62 8.70 -4.44
C TRP A 118 -8.69 8.92 -5.96
N HIS A 119 -7.61 9.45 -6.53
CA HIS A 119 -7.51 9.71 -7.96
C HIS A 119 -6.74 8.58 -8.68
N GLU A 120 -7.32 8.02 -9.72
CA GLU A 120 -6.69 7.02 -10.59
C GLU A 120 -6.94 7.44 -12.05
N ASN A 121 -5.86 7.77 -12.78
CA ASN A 121 -5.88 8.15 -14.20
C ASN A 121 -6.96 9.19 -14.55
N GLU A 122 -6.88 10.39 -13.96
CA GLU A 122 -7.81 11.52 -14.15
C GLU A 122 -9.24 11.34 -13.59
N TYR A 123 -9.60 10.15 -13.07
CA TYR A 123 -10.91 9.91 -12.46
C TYR A 123 -10.83 9.89 -10.93
N SER A 124 -11.80 10.56 -10.28
CA SER A 124 -12.02 10.44 -8.84
C SER A 124 -12.85 9.19 -8.56
N LYS A 125 -12.33 8.26 -7.76
CA LYS A 125 -13.11 7.16 -7.21
C LYS A 125 -13.39 7.44 -5.74
N VAL A 126 -14.65 7.30 -5.35
CA VAL A 126 -15.10 7.46 -3.96
C VAL A 126 -15.67 6.13 -3.51
N LYS A 127 -15.16 5.61 -2.39
CA LYS A 127 -15.72 4.41 -1.79
C LYS A 127 -16.09 4.67 -0.33
N MET A 128 -17.34 4.34 -0.02
CA MET A 128 -17.87 4.29 1.33
C MET A 128 -17.37 3.01 1.99
N ILE A 129 -16.72 3.14 3.14
CA ILE A 129 -16.40 2.01 4.02
C ILE A 129 -17.38 2.09 5.18
N ASN A 130 -18.34 1.16 5.21
CA ASN A 130 -19.17 0.94 6.39
C ASN A 130 -18.30 0.26 7.45
N ILE A 131 -18.25 0.84 8.66
CA ILE A 131 -17.56 0.30 9.83
C ILE A 131 -18.47 -0.71 10.51
#